data_AF-A0AAD9K0C8-F1
#
_entry.id   AF-A0AAD9K0C8-F1
#
_cell.length_a   1.000
_cell.length_b   1.000
_cell.length_c   1.000
_cell.angle_alpha   90.00
_cell.angle_beta   90.00
_cell.angle_gamma   90.00
#
_symmetry.space_group_name_H-M   'P 1'
#
loop_
_entity.id
_entity.type
_entity.pdbx_description
1 polymer ?
#
loop_
_entity_poly.entity_id
_entity_poly.type
_entity_poly.pdbx_seq_one_letter_code
_entity_poly.pdbx_strand_id
1 'polypeptide(L)'
;MLFCFRSICSFHTLEMQCLKWQLRSSTPNGCVNEWTKLVTAACESLRGNNVIAVPTDTIYGIAGLAQSVEAVRKIYDIKGRHLTKPISICVSCVADVAKWGRVTVSSQLLSELLPGPVTVVFERTVSLNPDLNPGTSLVGIRVPNHGFVREICEKCAEPLALTSANISSEPSALTVKLRDITAAYVRDFKDTMMQAPPIWFLSFIYCELFLQLPFFFVATYAFWKGSCRWIRLPAIVYSTHVATTMIPILSHLILHDFSKSELGGPSTMKERMTLIAIYSPYLFIPLLILFRMLYSREFSPVTSSHKSGKQKQK
;
A
#
# COMPACT_ATOMS: atom_id res chain seq x y z
N MET A 1 16.98 -5.74 0.89
CA MET A 1 15.84 -4.90 0.51
C MET A 1 14.63 -5.82 0.29
N LEU A 2 13.95 -6.13 1.40
CA LEU A 2 12.87 -7.10 1.69
C LEU A 2 13.30 -7.95 2.89
N PHE A 3 12.93 -7.56 4.11
CA PHE A 3 12.74 -8.48 5.23
C PHE A 3 11.84 -7.83 6.30
N CYS A 4 10.66 -8.46 6.48
CA CYS A 4 9.97 -8.71 7.75
C CYS A 4 9.51 -7.52 8.62
N PHE A 5 8.27 -7.07 8.42
CA PHE A 5 7.43 -6.58 9.50
C PHE A 5 6.42 -7.68 9.87
N ARG A 6 6.83 -8.57 10.77
CA ARG A 6 5.94 -9.48 11.49
C ARG A 6 5.88 -8.95 12.92
N SER A 7 4.67 -8.73 13.42
CA SER A 7 4.32 -8.24 14.76
C SER A 7 4.57 -6.75 15.02
N ILE A 8 3.49 -5.97 14.99
CA ILE A 8 2.98 -5.11 16.09
C ILE A 8 1.68 -4.50 15.54
N CYS A 9 0.56 -5.19 15.75
CA CYS A 9 -0.77 -4.58 15.67
C CYS A 9 -1.59 -5.23 16.77
N SER A 10 -1.57 -4.61 17.95
CA SER A 10 -2.59 -4.84 18.96
C SER A 10 -2.97 -3.47 19.53
N PHE A 11 -4.29 -3.27 19.55
CA PHE A 11 -5.07 -2.22 20.20
C PHE A 11 -5.45 -0.93 19.44
N HIS A 12 -6.76 -0.90 19.20
CA HIS A 12 -7.69 0.19 18.87
C HIS A 12 -7.76 0.70 17.44
N THR A 13 -8.68 0.10 16.69
CA THR A 13 -9.25 0.65 15.46
C THR A 13 -10.75 0.38 15.48
N LEU A 14 -11.53 1.44 15.26
CA LEU A 14 -12.94 1.41 14.90
C LEU A 14 -13.16 0.38 13.78
N GLU A 15 -14.25 -0.39 13.88
CA GLU A 15 -14.65 -1.46 12.96
C GLU A 15 -14.86 -0.95 11.52
N MET A 16 -13.77 -0.83 10.77
CA MET A 16 -13.77 -1.09 9.34
C MET A 16 -13.14 -2.47 9.17
N GLN A 17 -13.95 -3.49 8.86
CA GLN A 17 -13.48 -4.81 8.45
C GLN A 17 -12.76 -4.69 7.10
N CYS A 18 -11.51 -4.21 7.15
CA CYS A 18 -10.59 -4.14 6.04
C CYS A 18 -10.02 -5.55 5.84
N LEU A 19 -10.68 -6.34 4.99
CA LEU A 19 -10.17 -7.60 4.45
C LEU A 19 -8.94 -7.30 3.57
N LYS A 20 -7.78 -7.07 4.20
CA LYS A 20 -6.46 -7.17 3.55
C LYS A 20 -6.21 -8.63 3.26
N TRP A 21 -6.23 -9.10 2.01
CA TRP A 21 -5.40 -10.26 1.65
C TRP A 21 -4.97 -10.27 0.18
N GLN A 22 -3.73 -10.70 0.02
CA GLN A 22 -2.86 -10.52 -1.14
C GLN A 22 -3.06 -11.70 -2.09
N LEU A 23 -3.69 -11.48 -3.25
CA LEU A 23 -3.84 -12.51 -4.28
C LEU A 23 -2.51 -12.74 -5.00
N ARG A 24 -1.80 -13.81 -4.62
CA ARG A 24 -0.81 -14.47 -5.46
C ARG A 24 -1.53 -15.60 -6.21
N SER A 25 -1.53 -15.49 -7.53
CA SER A 25 -2.11 -16.44 -8.46
C SER A 25 -1.33 -17.75 -8.51
N SER A 26 -1.89 -18.83 -7.95
CA SER A 26 -1.54 -20.22 -8.32
C SER A 26 -2.48 -21.22 -7.62
N THR A 27 -3.35 -21.87 -8.39
CA THR A 27 -4.19 -23.03 -8.00
C THR A 27 -3.43 -24.35 -8.28
N PRO A 28 -3.67 -25.49 -7.59
CA PRO A 28 -4.97 -26.19 -7.62
C PRO A 28 -5.45 -26.83 -6.29
N ASN A 29 -6.77 -26.99 -6.17
CA ASN A 29 -7.56 -27.76 -5.19
C ASN A 29 -7.78 -27.21 -3.76
N GLY A 30 -7.00 -26.24 -3.25
CA GLY A 30 -7.29 -25.57 -1.96
C GLY A 30 -8.13 -24.28 -2.06
N CYS A 31 -8.13 -23.64 -3.23
CA CYS A 31 -8.55 -22.25 -3.42
C CYS A 31 -10.08 -22.06 -3.49
N VAL A 32 -10.84 -23.07 -3.92
CA VAL A 32 -12.31 -22.99 -4.03
C VAL A 32 -12.94 -22.73 -2.67
N ASN A 33 -12.43 -23.38 -1.61
CA ASN A 33 -12.94 -23.19 -0.25
C ASN A 33 -12.63 -21.80 0.31
N GLU A 34 -11.50 -21.19 -0.04
CA GLU A 34 -11.16 -19.84 0.43
C GLU A 34 -11.95 -18.77 -0.30
N TRP A 35 -12.08 -18.87 -1.63
CA TRP A 35 -12.87 -17.92 -2.41
C TRP A 35 -14.33 -17.89 -1.97
N THR A 36 -14.97 -19.06 -1.84
CA THR A 36 -16.36 -19.12 -1.37
C THR A 36 -16.52 -18.56 0.05
N LYS A 37 -15.56 -18.83 0.96
CA LYS A 37 -15.56 -18.22 2.30
C LYS A 37 -15.46 -16.70 2.24
N LEU A 38 -14.58 -16.16 1.39
CA LEU A 38 -14.39 -14.71 1.21
C LEU A 38 -15.67 -14.03 0.70
N VAL A 39 -16.27 -14.58 -0.36
CA VAL A 39 -17.52 -14.04 -0.90
C VAL A 39 -18.63 -14.13 0.15
N THR A 40 -18.70 -15.23 0.91
CA THR A 40 -19.71 -15.40 1.97
C THR A 40 -19.53 -14.36 3.08
N ALA A 41 -18.31 -14.19 3.60
CA ALA A 41 -18.02 -13.18 4.62
C ALA A 41 -18.30 -11.75 4.13
N ALA A 42 -17.99 -11.45 2.86
CA ALA A 42 -18.32 -10.15 2.27
C ALA A 42 -19.84 -9.94 2.19
N CYS A 43 -20.61 -10.96 1.77
CA CYS A 43 -22.07 -10.90 1.73
C CYS A 43 -22.68 -10.72 3.12
N GLU A 44 -22.16 -11.43 4.14
CA GLU A 44 -22.59 -11.27 5.53
C GLU A 44 -22.35 -9.85 6.04
N SER A 45 -21.17 -9.28 5.77
CA SER A 45 -20.85 -7.90 6.14
C SER A 45 -21.79 -6.90 5.45
N LEU A 46 -22.03 -7.09 4.14
CA LEU A 46 -22.98 -6.27 3.37
C LEU A 46 -24.40 -6.35 3.92
N ARG A 47 -24.89 -7.56 4.21
CA ARG A 47 -26.22 -7.79 4.84
C ARG A 47 -26.32 -7.22 6.24
N GLY A 48 -25.20 -7.10 6.95
CA GLY A 48 -25.09 -6.34 8.19
C GLY A 48 -25.08 -4.81 8.02
N ASN A 49 -25.44 -4.30 6.84
CA ASN A 49 -25.39 -2.88 6.47
C ASN A 49 -23.99 -2.25 6.63
N ASN A 50 -22.93 -3.04 6.47
CA ASN A 50 -21.56 -2.54 6.50
C ASN A 50 -21.06 -2.19 5.10
N VAL A 51 -20.01 -1.37 5.08
CA VAL A 51 -19.34 -0.94 3.84
C VAL A 51 -18.04 -1.69 3.73
N ILE A 52 -17.82 -2.34 2.58
CA ILE A 52 -16.62 -3.12 2.30
C ILE A 52 -15.80 -2.46 1.19
N ALA A 53 -14.48 -2.66 1.21
CA ALA A 53 -13.62 -2.32 0.09
C ALA A 53 -13.59 -3.47 -0.91
N VAL A 54 -13.77 -3.18 -2.20
CA VAL A 54 -13.82 -4.20 -3.26
C VAL A 54 -12.87 -3.87 -4.41
N PRO A 55 -12.16 -4.86 -4.97
CA PRO A 55 -11.42 -4.69 -6.21
C PRO A 55 -12.41 -4.58 -7.39
N THR A 56 -12.19 -3.64 -8.30
CA THR A 56 -12.91 -3.60 -9.59
C THR A 56 -11.91 -3.67 -10.75
N ASP A 57 -12.43 -3.82 -11.96
CA ASP A 57 -11.68 -3.77 -13.22
C ASP A 57 -11.05 -2.40 -13.53
N THR A 58 -11.38 -1.35 -12.76
CA THR A 58 -10.74 -0.03 -12.88
C THR A 58 -9.95 0.36 -11.62
N ILE A 59 -10.63 0.52 -10.50
CA ILE A 59 -10.05 0.92 -9.20
C ILE A 59 -10.67 0.17 -8.05
N TYR A 60 -9.98 0.16 -6.92
CA TYR A 60 -10.65 -0.18 -5.67
C TYR A 60 -11.82 0.77 -5.42
N GLY A 61 -12.95 0.18 -5.07
CA GLY A 61 -14.16 0.88 -4.67
C GLY A 61 -14.48 0.61 -3.21
N ILE A 62 -15.31 1.45 -2.63
CA ILE A 62 -16.09 1.09 -1.47
C ILE A 62 -17.50 0.74 -1.93
N ALA A 63 -18.05 -0.34 -1.38
CA ALA A 63 -19.34 -0.89 -1.76
C ALA A 63 -20.19 -1.15 -0.51
N GLY A 64 -21.49 -0.91 -0.64
CA GLY A 64 -22.52 -1.20 0.35
C GLY A 64 -23.84 -1.51 -0.36
N LEU A 65 -24.79 -2.14 0.33
CA LEU A 65 -26.11 -2.41 -0.27
C LEU A 65 -26.78 -1.10 -0.67
N ALA A 66 -27.12 -0.94 -1.95
CA ALA A 66 -27.79 0.26 -2.45
C ALA A 66 -29.21 0.40 -1.89
N GLN A 67 -29.84 -0.72 -1.52
CA GLN A 67 -31.18 -0.74 -0.97
C GLN A 67 -31.23 -0.41 0.53
N SER A 68 -30.10 -0.47 1.25
CA SER A 68 -30.04 -0.06 2.66
C SER A 68 -29.74 1.42 2.79
N VAL A 69 -30.63 2.14 3.48
CA VAL A 69 -30.45 3.56 3.81
C VAL A 69 -29.23 3.76 4.69
N GLU A 70 -28.99 2.85 5.65
CA GLU A 70 -27.85 2.88 6.57
C GLU A 70 -26.53 2.69 5.83
N ALA A 71 -26.45 1.71 4.93
CA ALA A 71 -25.25 1.44 4.14
C ALA A 71 -24.92 2.61 3.20
N VAL A 72 -25.95 3.17 2.54
CA VAL A 72 -25.79 4.36 1.67
C VAL A 72 -25.29 5.55 2.49
N ARG A 73 -25.88 5.81 3.66
CA ARG A 73 -25.45 6.89 4.56
C ARG A 73 -24.00 6.70 5.01
N LYS A 74 -23.62 5.49 5.43
CA LYS A 74 -22.23 5.16 5.79
C LYS A 74 -21.27 5.44 4.62
N ILE A 75 -21.64 5.13 3.37
CA ILE A 75 -20.80 5.46 2.21
C ILE A 75 -20.59 6.97 2.07
N TYR A 76 -21.64 7.78 2.21
CA TYR A 76 -21.53 9.24 2.17
C TYR A 76 -20.66 9.80 3.31
N ASP A 77 -20.87 9.30 4.52
CA ASP A 77 -20.12 9.68 5.72
C ASP A 77 -18.63 9.34 5.57
N ILE A 78 -18.31 8.11 5.15
CA ILE A 78 -16.93 7.66 4.89
C ILE A 78 -16.25 8.52 3.83
N LYS A 79 -17.01 8.97 2.82
CA LYS A 79 -16.48 9.82 1.77
C LYS A 79 -16.34 11.28 2.15
N GLY A 80 -16.98 11.75 3.22
CA GLY A 80 -17.19 13.16 3.47
C GLY A 80 -17.85 13.85 2.26
N ARG A 81 -18.76 13.14 1.57
CA ARG A 81 -19.37 13.61 0.32
C ARG A 81 -20.75 14.19 0.61
N HIS A 82 -21.03 15.35 0.02
CA HIS A 82 -22.37 15.92 0.10
C HIS A 82 -23.39 15.04 -0.65
N LEU A 83 -24.60 14.87 -0.12
CA LEU A 83 -25.68 14.03 -0.69
C LEU A 83 -26.10 14.44 -2.11
N THR A 84 -25.76 15.66 -2.52
CA THR A 84 -26.02 16.20 -3.86
C THR A 84 -25.16 15.56 -4.95
N LYS A 85 -24.05 14.91 -4.58
CA LYS A 85 -23.19 14.24 -5.56
C LYS A 85 -23.57 12.76 -5.67
N PRO A 86 -24.06 12.29 -6.82
CA PRO A 86 -24.60 10.94 -6.94
C PRO A 86 -23.51 9.85 -6.91
N ILE A 87 -23.92 8.67 -6.45
CA ILE A 87 -23.17 7.41 -6.40
C ILE A 87 -23.77 6.45 -7.43
N SER A 88 -22.91 5.80 -8.22
CA SER A 88 -23.32 4.74 -9.15
C SER A 88 -23.61 3.44 -8.42
N ILE A 89 -24.43 2.58 -9.01
CA ILE A 89 -24.63 1.21 -8.56
C ILE A 89 -23.90 0.23 -9.47
N CYS A 90 -23.50 -0.91 -8.92
CA CYS A 90 -23.10 -2.07 -9.70
C CYS A 90 -24.06 -3.25 -9.54
N VAL A 91 -24.19 -4.01 -10.62
CA VAL A 91 -25.06 -5.19 -10.70
C VAL A 91 -24.27 -6.40 -11.22
N SER A 92 -24.83 -7.61 -11.06
CA SER A 92 -24.13 -8.87 -11.33
C SER A 92 -23.94 -9.14 -12.84
N CYS A 93 -24.96 -8.77 -13.64
CA CYS A 93 -25.03 -9.03 -15.07
C CYS A 93 -25.81 -7.94 -15.82
N VAL A 94 -25.72 -7.94 -17.14
CA VAL A 94 -26.39 -6.93 -18.00
C VAL A 94 -27.92 -7.04 -17.92
N ALA A 95 -28.48 -8.24 -17.70
CA ALA A 95 -29.92 -8.42 -17.56
C ALA A 95 -30.51 -7.68 -16.35
N ASP A 96 -29.73 -7.54 -15.27
CA ASP A 96 -30.15 -6.83 -14.06
C ASP A 96 -30.25 -5.31 -14.25
N VAL A 97 -29.65 -4.74 -15.31
CA VAL A 97 -29.68 -3.29 -15.55
C VAL A 97 -31.11 -2.78 -15.67
N ALA A 98 -31.98 -3.52 -16.38
CA ALA A 98 -33.38 -3.16 -16.58
C ALA A 98 -34.23 -3.19 -15.29
N LYS A 99 -33.76 -3.88 -14.23
CA LYS A 99 -34.43 -3.92 -12.93
C LYS A 99 -34.29 -2.60 -12.17
N TRP A 100 -33.22 -1.85 -12.42
CA TRP A 100 -32.86 -0.65 -11.66
C TRP A 100 -32.93 0.64 -12.48
N GLY A 101 -32.84 0.54 -13.81
CA GLY A 101 -32.93 1.65 -14.74
C GLY A 101 -33.90 1.38 -15.89
N ARG A 102 -34.60 2.41 -16.35
CA ARG A 102 -35.42 2.39 -17.55
C ARG A 102 -34.50 2.40 -18.78
N VAL A 103 -34.23 1.22 -19.31
CA VAL A 103 -33.38 1.04 -20.49
C VAL A 103 -34.08 1.57 -21.74
N THR A 104 -33.43 2.48 -22.45
CA THR A 104 -33.91 3.09 -23.70
C THR A 104 -33.11 2.67 -24.93
N VAL A 105 -32.05 1.88 -24.75
CA VAL A 105 -31.13 1.43 -25.80
C VAL A 105 -31.33 -0.06 -26.12
N SER A 106 -30.80 -0.52 -27.25
CA SER A 106 -30.86 -1.93 -27.63
C SER A 106 -30.05 -2.82 -26.67
N SER A 107 -30.49 -4.07 -26.51
CA SER A 107 -29.77 -5.08 -25.72
C SER A 107 -28.38 -5.38 -26.27
N GLN A 108 -28.21 -5.32 -27.59
CA GLN A 108 -26.92 -5.48 -28.27
C GLN A 108 -25.92 -4.41 -27.83
N LEU A 109 -26.31 -3.12 -27.87
CA LEU A 109 -25.44 -2.03 -27.44
C LEU A 109 -25.07 -2.15 -25.96
N LEU A 110 -26.00 -2.55 -25.10
CA LEU A 110 -25.70 -2.79 -23.69
C LEU A 110 -24.69 -3.92 -23.50
N SER A 111 -24.81 -5.02 -24.25
CA SER A 111 -23.86 -6.14 -24.18
C SER A 111 -22.47 -5.82 -24.75
N GLU A 112 -22.37 -4.84 -25.65
CA GLU A 112 -21.08 -4.34 -26.14
C GLU A 112 -20.39 -3.43 -25.12
N LEU A 113 -21.15 -2.65 -24.35
CA LEU A 113 -20.62 -1.73 -23.35
C LEU A 113 -20.36 -2.38 -21.98
N LEU A 114 -21.09 -3.45 -21.66
CA LEU A 114 -21.08 -4.11 -20.35
C LEU A 114 -20.95 -5.63 -20.53
N PRO A 115 -20.14 -6.32 -19.72
CA PRO A 115 -19.37 -5.84 -18.57
C PRO A 115 -18.10 -5.06 -18.95
N GLY A 116 -17.74 -4.04 -18.16
CA GLY A 116 -16.55 -3.24 -18.43
C GLY A 116 -16.42 -1.95 -17.62
N PRO A 117 -15.47 -1.06 -18.02
CA PRO A 117 -15.16 0.18 -17.31
C PRO A 117 -16.17 1.31 -17.56
N VAL A 118 -17.28 1.02 -18.25
CA VAL A 118 -18.32 1.99 -18.62
C VAL A 118 -19.44 1.98 -17.59
N THR A 119 -19.90 3.18 -17.22
CA THR A 119 -21.12 3.37 -16.42
C THR A 119 -22.17 3.99 -17.32
N VAL A 120 -23.30 3.29 -17.50
CA VAL A 120 -24.44 3.78 -18.28
C VAL A 120 -25.40 4.53 -17.35
N VAL A 121 -26.04 5.58 -17.84
CA VAL A 121 -26.94 6.42 -17.02
C VAL A 121 -28.35 6.30 -17.56
N PHE A 122 -29.30 5.96 -16.68
CA PHE A 122 -30.72 5.84 -17.02
C PHE A 122 -31.58 6.53 -15.97
N GLU A 123 -32.86 6.74 -16.31
CA GLU A 123 -33.87 7.03 -15.29
C GLU A 123 -34.00 5.83 -14.35
N ARG A 124 -33.99 6.06 -13.04
CA ARG A 124 -34.17 4.99 -12.07
C ARG A 124 -35.58 4.42 -12.12
N THR A 125 -35.71 3.14 -11.83
CA THR A 125 -37.01 2.50 -11.58
C THR A 125 -37.50 2.77 -10.15
N VAL A 126 -38.81 2.64 -9.92
CA VAL A 126 -39.43 2.74 -8.59
C VAL A 126 -38.91 1.73 -7.56
N SER A 127 -38.31 0.63 -8.03
CA SER A 127 -37.75 -0.41 -7.17
C SER A 127 -36.44 -0.02 -6.47
N LEU A 128 -35.75 1.02 -6.97
CA LEU A 128 -34.49 1.49 -6.40
C LEU A 128 -34.78 2.40 -5.20
N ASN A 129 -34.02 2.21 -4.12
CA ASN A 129 -34.13 3.00 -2.90
C ASN A 129 -34.14 4.52 -3.18
N PRO A 130 -35.18 5.26 -2.74
CA PRO A 130 -35.27 6.70 -2.96
C PRO A 130 -34.16 7.49 -2.25
N ASP A 131 -33.61 6.97 -1.14
CA ASP A 131 -32.52 7.62 -0.39
C ASP A 131 -31.17 7.51 -1.10
N LEU A 132 -31.04 6.61 -2.08
CA LEU A 132 -29.88 6.59 -2.97
C LEU A 132 -29.99 7.75 -3.96
N ASN A 133 -29.13 8.76 -3.82
CA ASN A 133 -29.10 9.95 -4.68
C ASN A 133 -30.45 10.71 -4.69
N PRO A 134 -30.89 11.31 -3.56
CA PRO A 134 -32.24 11.88 -3.43
C PRO A 134 -32.49 13.13 -4.30
N GLY A 135 -31.43 13.74 -4.84
CA GLY A 135 -31.51 14.96 -5.66
C GLY A 135 -31.60 14.76 -7.17
N THR A 136 -31.76 13.53 -7.66
CA THR A 136 -31.82 13.25 -9.11
C THR A 136 -32.72 12.07 -9.42
N SER A 137 -33.38 12.07 -10.58
CA SER A 137 -34.11 10.90 -11.10
C SER A 137 -33.20 9.91 -11.84
N LEU A 138 -31.94 10.29 -12.08
CA LEU A 138 -30.99 9.48 -12.82
C LEU A 138 -30.21 8.55 -11.89
N VAL A 139 -29.75 7.42 -12.44
CA VAL A 139 -28.85 6.48 -11.79
C VAL A 139 -27.79 6.01 -12.78
N GLY A 140 -26.53 6.03 -12.35
CA GLY A 140 -25.44 5.38 -13.07
C GLY A 140 -25.37 3.91 -12.70
N ILE A 141 -25.46 3.01 -13.67
CA ILE A 141 -25.42 1.55 -13.50
C ILE A 141 -24.16 1.02 -14.21
N ARG A 142 -23.44 0.15 -13.53
CA ARG A 142 -22.24 -0.52 -14.07
C ARG A 142 -22.31 -2.03 -13.85
N VAL A 143 -21.74 -2.78 -14.78
CA VAL A 143 -21.44 -4.21 -14.60
C VAL A 143 -19.92 -4.36 -14.62
N PRO A 144 -19.24 -4.37 -13.45
CA PRO A 144 -17.79 -4.46 -13.38
C PRO A 144 -17.29 -5.78 -13.98
N ASN A 145 -16.23 -5.75 -14.79
CA ASN A 145 -15.61 -6.97 -15.31
C ASN A 145 -14.66 -7.61 -14.28
N HIS A 146 -15.17 -7.87 -13.07
CA HIS A 146 -14.41 -8.48 -11.98
C HIS A 146 -15.25 -9.56 -11.26
N GLY A 147 -14.77 -10.81 -11.29
CA GLY A 147 -15.52 -11.97 -10.78
C GLY A 147 -16.00 -11.82 -9.34
N PHE A 148 -15.15 -11.30 -8.45
CA PHE A 148 -15.52 -11.07 -7.04
C PHE A 148 -16.74 -10.17 -6.87
N VAL A 149 -16.78 -9.01 -7.56
CA VAL A 149 -17.86 -8.03 -7.42
C VAL A 149 -19.16 -8.57 -8.01
N ARG A 150 -19.06 -9.25 -9.16
CA ARG A 150 -20.23 -9.87 -9.78
C ARG A 150 -20.83 -10.95 -8.87
N GLU A 151 -20.00 -11.77 -8.24
CA GLU A 151 -20.47 -12.86 -7.36
C GLU A 151 -21.08 -12.35 -6.05
N ILE A 152 -20.53 -11.29 -5.44
CA ILE A 152 -21.17 -10.68 -4.25
C ILE A 152 -22.50 -10.01 -4.63
N CYS A 153 -22.59 -9.31 -5.77
CA CYS A 153 -23.87 -8.73 -6.24
C CYS A 153 -24.92 -9.82 -6.47
N GLU A 154 -24.51 -10.94 -7.08
CA GLU A 154 -25.37 -12.09 -7.34
C GLU A 154 -25.85 -12.73 -6.03
N LYS A 155 -24.95 -13.02 -5.07
CA LYS A 155 -25.31 -13.64 -3.78
C LYS A 155 -26.09 -12.72 -2.85
N CYS A 156 -25.88 -11.41 -2.92
CA CYS A 156 -26.69 -10.43 -2.22
C CYS A 156 -28.06 -10.23 -2.88
N ALA A 157 -28.25 -10.65 -4.14
CA ALA A 157 -29.46 -10.45 -4.94
C ALA A 157 -29.91 -8.98 -5.06
N GLU A 158 -28.99 -8.05 -4.85
CA GLU A 158 -29.22 -6.63 -4.72
C GLU A 158 -28.09 -5.83 -5.39
N PRO A 159 -28.36 -4.60 -5.85
CA PRO A 159 -27.34 -3.72 -6.40
C PRO A 159 -26.46 -3.20 -5.27
N LEU A 160 -25.17 -3.03 -5.54
CA LEU A 160 -24.27 -2.38 -4.59
C LEU A 160 -24.03 -0.94 -5.00
N ALA A 161 -24.22 -0.01 -4.07
CA ALA A 161 -23.78 1.37 -4.25
C ALA A 161 -22.25 1.36 -4.22
N LEU A 162 -21.63 1.75 -5.33
CA LEU A 162 -20.18 1.64 -5.53
C LEU A 162 -19.61 2.98 -5.98
N THR A 163 -18.60 3.43 -5.26
CA THR A 163 -17.80 4.61 -5.59
C THR A 163 -16.32 4.32 -5.38
N SER A 164 -15.43 5.05 -6.07
CA SER A 164 -13.98 4.91 -5.91
C SER A 164 -13.56 4.97 -4.45
N ALA A 165 -12.51 4.25 -4.03
CA ALA A 165 -12.00 4.21 -2.66
C ALA A 165 -11.08 5.41 -2.30
N ASN A 166 -11.42 6.66 -2.69
CA ASN A 166 -10.68 7.88 -2.27
C ASN A 166 -11.51 8.76 -1.34
N ILE A 167 -10.88 9.58 -0.50
CA ILE A 167 -11.56 10.65 0.22
C ILE A 167 -11.99 11.73 -0.80
N SER A 168 -13.20 12.28 -0.67
CA SER A 168 -13.71 13.28 -1.62
C SER A 168 -12.73 14.45 -1.73
N SER A 169 -12.26 14.76 -2.96
CA SER A 169 -11.24 15.75 -3.36
C SER A 169 -9.81 15.24 -3.62
N GLU A 170 -9.52 13.95 -3.39
CA GLU A 170 -8.23 13.36 -3.77
C GLU A 170 -8.31 12.57 -5.10
N PRO A 171 -7.27 12.64 -5.96
CA PRO A 171 -7.22 11.89 -7.22
C PRO A 171 -7.20 10.38 -6.95
N SER A 172 -7.78 9.63 -7.89
CA SER A 172 -8.01 8.18 -7.79
C SER A 172 -6.83 7.34 -7.31
N ALA A 173 -7.13 6.40 -6.40
CA ALA A 173 -6.32 5.26 -5.96
C ALA A 173 -6.06 4.24 -7.10
N LEU A 174 -5.78 4.73 -8.31
CA LEU A 174 -5.27 3.95 -9.46
C LEU A 174 -3.78 3.66 -9.35
N THR A 175 -3.13 4.30 -8.41
CA THR A 175 -1.74 4.13 -8.13
C THR A 175 -1.69 4.42 -6.66
N VAL A 176 -1.16 3.51 -5.86
CA VAL A 176 -0.56 3.94 -4.61
C VAL A 176 0.56 4.89 -5.06
N LYS A 177 0.26 6.19 -5.24
CA LYS A 177 1.29 7.15 -5.61
C LYS A 177 2.27 7.10 -4.45
N LEU A 178 3.56 7.24 -4.74
CA LEU A 178 4.57 7.31 -3.67
C LEU A 178 4.15 8.32 -2.59
N ARG A 179 3.49 9.41 -3.00
CA ARG A 179 2.87 10.42 -2.14
C ARG A 179 1.80 9.88 -1.18
N ASP A 180 0.99 8.92 -1.59
CA ASP A 180 -0.07 8.33 -0.76
C ASP A 180 0.53 7.37 0.29
N ILE A 181 1.61 6.64 -0.07
CA ILE A 181 2.39 5.86 0.90
C ILE A 181 3.06 6.78 1.90
N THR A 182 3.71 7.84 1.40
CA THR A 182 4.38 8.83 2.26
C THR A 182 3.36 9.48 3.19
N ALA A 183 2.18 9.86 2.70
CA ALA A 183 1.12 10.45 3.52
C ALA A 183 0.57 9.48 4.57
N ALA A 184 0.38 8.19 4.23
CA ALA A 184 -0.01 7.16 5.19
C ALA A 184 1.08 6.93 6.26
N TYR A 185 2.33 6.79 5.83
CA TYR A 185 3.47 6.63 6.73
C TYR A 185 3.63 7.82 7.67
N VAL A 186 3.57 9.05 7.15
CA VAL A 186 3.64 10.28 7.96
C VAL A 186 2.49 10.36 8.95
N ARG A 187 1.28 9.95 8.56
CA ARG A 187 0.12 9.92 9.47
C ARG A 187 0.33 8.94 10.63
N ASP A 188 0.81 7.74 10.32
CA ASP A 188 0.92 6.66 11.29
C ASP A 188 2.12 6.85 12.24
N PHE A 189 3.25 7.31 11.72
CA PHE A 189 4.51 7.41 12.46
C PHE A 189 4.90 8.84 12.85
N LYS A 190 4.18 9.85 12.35
CA LYS A 190 4.44 11.29 12.59
C LYS A 190 5.88 11.69 12.20
N ASP A 191 6.41 11.07 11.16
CA ASP A 191 7.78 11.30 10.71
C ASP A 191 7.91 12.62 9.94
N THR A 192 8.35 13.67 10.63
CA THR A 192 8.50 15.01 10.05
C THR A 192 9.59 15.08 8.98
N MET A 193 10.61 14.21 9.05
CA MET A 193 11.69 14.19 8.06
C MET A 193 11.19 13.68 6.71
N MET A 194 10.17 12.82 6.71
CA MET A 194 9.53 12.34 5.48
C MET A 194 8.40 13.26 5.02
N GLN A 195 7.76 14.00 5.94
CA GLN A 195 6.71 14.98 5.63
C GLN A 195 7.25 16.25 4.97
N ALA A 196 8.32 16.82 5.54
CA ALA A 196 8.95 18.05 5.08
C ALA A 196 10.48 17.90 5.22
N PRO A 197 11.13 17.17 4.31
CA PRO A 197 12.54 16.82 4.42
C PRO A 197 13.42 18.08 4.43
N PRO A 198 14.20 18.32 5.50
CA PRO A 198 15.10 19.45 5.55
C PRO A 198 16.24 19.29 4.54
N ILE A 199 16.83 20.41 4.12
CA ILE A 199 17.85 20.42 3.04
C ILE A 199 19.03 19.48 3.36
N TRP A 200 19.49 19.46 4.61
CA TRP A 200 20.58 18.56 5.03
C TRP A 200 20.21 17.08 4.86
N PHE A 201 18.94 16.72 5.07
CA PHE A 201 18.45 15.35 4.94
C PHE A 201 18.28 14.96 3.47
N LEU A 202 17.81 15.89 2.63
CA LEU A 202 17.78 15.71 1.18
C LEU A 202 19.17 15.43 0.61
N SER A 203 20.20 16.15 1.09
CA SER A 203 21.58 15.91 0.68
C SER A 203 22.01 14.47 0.97
N PHE A 204 21.64 13.90 2.12
CA PHE A 204 21.92 12.50 2.42
C PHE A 204 21.15 11.55 1.50
N ILE A 205 19.85 11.77 1.26
CA ILE A 205 19.06 10.94 0.34
C ILE A 205 19.69 10.90 -1.06
N TYR A 206 20.12 12.05 -1.59
CA TYR A 206 20.78 12.09 -2.90
C TYR A 206 22.12 11.35 -2.89
N CYS A 207 22.94 11.54 -1.84
CA CYS A 207 24.18 10.79 -1.69
C CYS A 207 23.93 9.27 -1.65
N GLU A 208 22.90 8.80 -0.94
CA GLU A 208 22.54 7.38 -0.92
C GLU A 208 22.08 6.90 -2.31
N LEU A 209 21.21 7.67 -2.96
CA LEU A 209 20.67 7.29 -4.26
C LEU A 209 21.75 7.14 -5.34
N PHE A 210 22.71 8.07 -5.38
CA PHE A 210 23.75 8.09 -6.41
C PHE A 210 24.96 7.21 -6.08
N LEU A 211 25.35 7.10 -4.81
CA LEU A 211 26.58 6.38 -4.43
C LEU A 211 26.29 4.99 -3.86
N GLN A 212 25.27 4.86 -3.01
CA GLN A 212 25.03 3.65 -2.25
C GLN A 212 24.15 2.64 -2.98
N LEU A 213 23.09 3.11 -3.65
CA LEU A 213 22.16 2.23 -4.32
C LEU A 213 22.82 1.38 -5.43
N PRO A 214 23.71 1.93 -6.29
CA PRO A 214 24.44 1.10 -7.25
C PRO A 214 25.36 0.08 -6.56
N PHE A 215 26.01 0.48 -5.46
CA PHE A 215 26.89 -0.40 -4.71
C PHE A 215 26.14 -1.56 -4.04
N PHE A 216 24.89 -1.36 -3.60
CA PHE A 216 24.08 -2.42 -2.99
C PHE A 216 23.95 -3.65 -3.89
N PHE A 217 23.73 -3.47 -5.20
CA PHE A 217 23.64 -4.58 -6.15
C PHE A 217 24.99 -5.30 -6.34
N VAL A 218 26.09 -4.53 -6.37
CA VAL A 218 27.44 -5.09 -6.47
C VAL A 218 27.81 -5.87 -5.20
N ALA A 219 27.50 -5.32 -4.03
CA ALA A 219 27.78 -5.93 -2.74
C ALA A 219 26.96 -7.20 -2.54
N THR A 220 25.66 -7.20 -2.84
CA THR A 220 24.81 -8.40 -2.75
C THR A 220 25.30 -9.52 -3.66
N TYR A 221 25.70 -9.20 -4.89
CA TYR A 221 26.35 -10.18 -5.79
C TYR A 221 27.65 -10.72 -5.20
N ALA A 222 28.53 -9.86 -4.69
CA ALA A 222 29.81 -10.26 -4.12
C ALA A 222 29.66 -11.13 -2.86
N PHE A 223 28.67 -10.83 -2.01
CA PHE A 223 28.34 -11.63 -0.83
C PHE A 223 27.70 -12.97 -1.21
N TRP A 224 26.85 -13.01 -2.24
CA TRP A 224 26.21 -14.24 -2.71
C TRP A 224 27.19 -15.22 -3.37
N LYS A 225 28.11 -14.72 -4.20
CA LYS A 225 29.12 -15.55 -4.88
C LYS A 225 30.16 -16.13 -3.92
N GLY A 226 30.39 -15.46 -2.78
CA GLY A 226 31.47 -15.81 -1.85
C GLY A 226 32.86 -15.51 -2.43
N SER A 227 33.89 -15.46 -1.57
CA SER A 227 35.32 -15.42 -1.96
C SER A 227 35.82 -14.16 -2.71
N CYS A 228 35.04 -13.07 -2.78
CA CYS A 228 35.44 -11.83 -3.43
C CYS A 228 36.26 -10.91 -2.51
N ARG A 229 37.60 -11.06 -2.45
CA ARG A 229 38.46 -10.24 -1.56
C ARG A 229 38.42 -8.73 -1.87
N TRP A 230 38.16 -8.36 -3.12
CA TRP A 230 38.07 -6.96 -3.57
C TRP A 230 36.90 -6.18 -2.94
N ILE A 231 35.88 -6.86 -2.41
CA ILE A 231 34.71 -6.19 -1.80
C ILE A 231 35.03 -5.52 -0.47
N ARG A 232 36.15 -5.87 0.18
CA ARG A 232 36.49 -5.40 1.53
C ARG A 232 36.53 -3.89 1.65
N LEU A 233 37.36 -3.23 0.82
CA LEU A 233 37.56 -1.80 0.90
C LEU A 233 36.28 -1.03 0.52
N PRO A 234 35.57 -1.36 -0.59
CA PRO A 234 34.27 -0.77 -0.90
C PRO A 234 33.23 -0.96 0.22
N ALA A 235 33.16 -2.15 0.83
CA ALA A 235 32.21 -2.42 1.91
C ALA A 235 32.54 -1.65 3.20
N ILE A 236 33.83 -1.44 3.52
CA ILE A 236 34.25 -0.58 4.64
C ILE A 236 33.83 0.86 4.37
N VAL A 237 34.14 1.40 3.18
CA VAL A 237 33.78 2.78 2.80
C VAL A 237 32.26 2.98 2.86
N TYR A 238 31.50 2.06 2.26
CA TYR A 238 30.04 2.07 2.30
C TYR A 238 29.51 2.07 3.74
N SER A 239 29.99 1.12 4.56
CA SER A 239 29.45 0.94 5.91
C SER A 239 29.75 2.12 6.81
N THR A 240 30.96 2.68 6.73
CA THR A 240 31.35 3.89 7.46
C THR A 240 30.51 5.08 7.01
N HIS A 241 30.29 5.24 5.71
CA HIS A 241 29.48 6.35 5.20
C HIS A 241 28.03 6.25 5.69
N VAL A 242 27.35 5.10 5.55
CA VAL A 242 25.96 4.94 6.04
C VAL A 242 25.88 5.15 7.56
N ALA A 243 26.83 4.62 8.34
CA ALA A 243 26.85 4.83 9.78
C ALA A 243 26.99 6.31 10.15
N THR A 244 27.83 7.07 9.42
CA THR A 244 28.01 8.50 9.66
C THR A 244 26.81 9.36 9.26
N THR A 245 26.04 8.99 8.23
CA THR A 245 24.80 9.70 7.86
C THR A 245 23.65 9.41 8.83
N MET A 246 23.61 8.21 9.42
CA MET A 246 22.58 7.84 10.40
C MET A 246 22.73 8.54 11.76
N ILE A 247 23.94 8.91 12.17
CA ILE A 247 24.17 9.60 13.45
C ILE A 247 23.38 10.92 13.53
N PRO A 248 23.50 11.87 12.57
CA PRO A 248 22.69 13.10 12.57
C PRO A 248 21.18 12.86 12.58
N ILE A 249 20.71 11.83 11.85
CA ILE A 249 19.28 11.50 11.75
C ILE A 249 18.74 11.04 13.11
N LEU A 250 19.43 10.10 13.76
CA LEU A 250 19.05 9.63 15.09
C LEU A 250 19.18 10.72 16.15
N SER A 251 20.23 11.54 16.07
CA SER A 251 20.40 12.71 16.94
C SER A 251 19.27 13.72 16.76
N HIS A 252 18.81 13.97 15.53
CA HIS A 252 17.67 14.84 15.26
C HIS A 252 16.38 14.29 15.90
N LEU A 253 16.09 13.00 15.74
CA LEU A 253 14.91 12.37 16.34
C LEU A 253 14.89 12.44 17.88
N ILE A 254 16.05 12.38 18.52
CA ILE A 254 16.17 12.43 19.98
C ILE A 254 16.14 13.88 20.50
N LEU A 255 16.94 14.77 19.91
CA LEU A 255 17.24 16.08 20.48
C LEU A 255 16.33 17.20 19.95
N HIS A 256 15.70 17.01 18.79
CA HIS A 256 14.86 18.05 18.20
C HIS A 256 13.57 18.25 19.01
N ASP A 257 13.19 19.51 19.16
CA ASP A 257 11.96 19.90 19.84
C ASP A 257 10.81 20.00 18.83
N PHE A 258 10.06 18.90 18.70
CA PHE A 258 8.90 18.82 17.79
C PHE A 258 7.67 19.60 18.30
N SER A 259 7.66 20.07 19.55
CA SER A 259 6.51 20.80 20.12
C SER A 259 6.29 22.17 19.45
N LYS A 260 7.32 22.73 18.83
CA LYS A 260 7.30 24.03 18.15
C LYS A 260 6.98 23.93 16.65
N SER A 261 6.79 22.73 16.13
CA SER A 261 6.53 22.54 14.70
C SER A 261 5.05 22.80 14.37
N GLU A 262 4.78 23.70 13.41
CA GLU A 262 3.42 23.98 12.93
C GLU A 262 2.76 22.79 12.25
N LEU A 263 3.57 21.82 11.79
CA LEU A 263 3.15 20.64 11.03
C LEU A 263 2.84 19.41 11.90
N GLY A 264 3.05 19.50 13.23
CA GLY A 264 3.01 18.37 14.15
C GLY A 264 4.23 17.45 14.02
N GLY A 265 4.45 16.59 15.02
CA GLY A 265 5.58 15.66 15.03
C GLY A 265 5.52 14.66 16.19
N PRO A 266 6.55 13.81 16.39
CA PRO A 266 6.59 12.83 17.46
C PRO A 266 6.82 13.53 18.80
N SER A 267 5.72 13.93 19.45
CA SER A 267 5.75 14.67 20.71
C SER A 267 5.97 13.76 21.91
N THR A 268 5.55 12.50 21.82
CA THR A 268 5.71 11.52 22.91
C THR A 268 7.00 10.72 22.79
N MET A 269 7.56 10.31 23.93
CA MET A 269 8.75 9.44 23.97
C MET A 269 8.51 8.10 23.24
N LYS A 270 7.28 7.58 23.27
CA LYS A 270 6.89 6.35 22.57
C LYS A 270 6.97 6.50 21.05
N GLU A 271 6.47 7.61 20.50
CA GLU A 271 6.55 7.89 19.05
C GLU A 271 8.00 8.06 18.61
N ARG A 272 8.82 8.79 19.39
CA ARG A 272 10.25 8.95 19.12
C ARG A 272 10.99 7.61 19.11
N MET A 273 10.74 6.75 20.11
CA MET A 273 11.34 5.41 20.16
C MET A 273 10.89 4.53 19.01
N THR A 274 9.66 4.68 18.53
CA THR A 274 9.15 3.95 17.35
C THR A 274 9.91 4.37 16.09
N LEU A 275 10.13 5.67 15.88
CA LEU A 275 10.93 6.17 14.76
C LEU A 275 12.39 5.72 14.88
N ILE A 276 13.00 5.83 16.07
CA ILE A 276 14.36 5.34 16.31
C ILE A 276 14.45 3.85 15.98
N ALA A 277 13.46 3.04 16.34
CA ALA A 277 13.42 1.62 16.00
C ALA A 277 13.35 1.38 14.48
N ILE A 278 12.63 2.22 13.73
CA ILE A 278 12.55 2.16 12.25
C ILE A 278 13.90 2.51 11.60
N TYR A 279 14.60 3.54 12.11
CA TYR A 279 15.88 3.98 11.54
C TYR A 279 17.08 3.16 12.04
N SER A 280 16.99 2.53 13.22
CA SER A 280 18.11 1.81 13.84
C SER A 280 18.74 0.69 13.00
N PRO A 281 18.01 -0.11 12.18
CA PRO A 281 18.62 -1.16 11.37
C PRO A 281 19.60 -0.58 10.34
N TYR A 282 19.36 0.63 9.87
CA TYR A 282 20.24 1.34 8.93
C TYR A 282 21.55 1.80 9.57
N LEU A 283 21.65 1.81 10.90
CA LEU A 283 22.91 2.00 11.61
C LEU A 283 23.55 0.64 11.97
N PHE A 284 22.77 -0.27 12.57
CA PHE A 284 23.31 -1.53 13.08
C PHE A 284 23.82 -2.47 11.99
N ILE A 285 23.11 -2.61 10.87
CA ILE A 285 23.52 -3.51 9.79
C ILE A 285 24.86 -3.07 9.18
N PRO A 286 25.05 -1.79 8.79
CA PRO A 286 26.35 -1.30 8.35
C PRO A 286 27.46 -1.47 9.38
N LEU A 287 27.20 -1.22 10.67
CA LEU A 287 28.21 -1.45 11.71
C LEU A 287 28.63 -2.91 11.81
N LEU A 288 27.68 -3.86 11.66
CA LEU A 288 28.00 -5.29 11.60
C LEU A 288 28.82 -5.66 10.37
N ILE A 289 28.51 -5.08 9.20
CA ILE A 289 29.29 -5.27 7.98
C ILE A 289 30.69 -4.69 8.16
N LEU A 290 30.80 -3.48 8.71
CA LEU A 290 32.07 -2.82 9.01
C LEU A 290 32.93 -3.67 9.93
N PHE A 291 32.36 -4.13 11.05
CA PHE A 291 33.04 -5.00 12.01
C PHE A 291 33.49 -6.29 11.32
N ARG A 292 32.60 -6.95 10.56
CA ARG A 292 32.97 -8.15 9.80
C ARG A 292 34.12 -7.87 8.85
N MET A 293 34.09 -6.78 8.08
CA MET A 293 35.13 -6.46 7.09
C MET A 293 36.46 -6.08 7.74
N LEU A 294 36.46 -5.46 8.92
CA LEU A 294 37.68 -5.10 9.64
C LEU A 294 38.36 -6.33 10.25
N TYR A 295 37.60 -7.23 10.87
CA TYR A 295 38.16 -8.33 11.67
C TYR A 295 38.24 -9.68 10.95
N SER A 296 37.48 -9.91 9.87
CA SER A 296 37.54 -11.19 9.15
C SER A 296 38.85 -11.33 8.35
N ARG A 297 39.51 -12.49 8.53
CA ARG A 297 40.72 -12.86 7.79
C ARG A 297 40.42 -13.34 6.36
N GLU A 298 39.19 -13.75 6.08
CA GLU A 298 38.70 -14.19 4.77
C GLU A 298 38.93 -13.15 3.67
N PHE A 299 38.88 -11.87 4.02
CA PHE A 299 38.99 -10.76 3.07
C PHE A 299 40.33 -10.01 3.13
N SER A 300 41.27 -10.42 3.99
CA SER A 300 42.58 -9.75 4.09
C SER A 300 43.38 -9.91 2.80
N PRO A 301 44.09 -8.88 2.29
CA PRO A 301 45.02 -9.06 1.19
C PRO A 301 46.17 -9.98 1.61
N VAL A 302 46.62 -10.88 0.74
CA VAL A 302 47.84 -11.66 0.98
C VAL A 302 49.00 -10.67 0.97
N THR A 303 49.70 -10.52 2.10
CA THR A 303 50.99 -9.85 2.12
C THR A 303 51.94 -10.71 1.28
N SER A 304 52.29 -10.25 0.08
CA SER A 304 53.39 -10.85 -0.66
C SER A 304 54.66 -10.62 0.15
N SER A 305 55.06 -11.62 0.94
CA SER A 305 56.38 -11.66 1.54
C SER A 305 57.38 -11.68 0.38
N HIS A 306 58.01 -10.54 0.14
CA HIS A 306 59.36 -10.52 -0.40
C HIS A 306 60.22 -11.38 0.53
N LYS A 307 60.63 -12.56 0.05
CA LYS A 307 61.84 -13.23 0.53
C LYS A 307 62.72 -13.57 -0.66
N SER A 308 63.65 -12.64 -0.88
CA SER A 308 64.97 -12.90 -1.44
C SER A 308 65.61 -14.07 -0.69
N GLY A 309 66.24 -14.99 -1.41
CA GLY A 309 66.90 -16.15 -0.80
C GLY A 309 67.20 -17.30 -1.75
N LYS A 310 67.76 -17.04 -2.94
CA LYS A 310 68.50 -18.09 -3.67
C LYS A 310 69.85 -18.29 -2.97
N GLN A 311 69.87 -19.14 -1.95
CA GLN A 311 71.09 -19.80 -1.50
C GLN A 311 71.10 -21.20 -2.14
N LYS A 312 71.83 -21.35 -3.25
CA LYS A 312 72.28 -22.66 -3.73
C LYS A 312 73.60 -22.95 -3.02
N GLN A 313 73.62 -24.00 -2.20
CA GLN A 313 74.85 -24.56 -1.66
C GLN A 313 74.86 -26.06 -1.94
N LYS A 314 75.97 -26.49 -2.58
CA LYS A 314 76.49 -27.83 -2.85
C LYS A 314 75.74 -28.68 -3.88
#